data_AF-A0A3D2EYH3-F1
#
_entry.id   AF-A0A3D2EYH3-F1
#
_cell.length_a   1.000
_cell.length_b   1.000
_cell.length_c   1.000
_cell.angle_alpha   90.00
_cell.angle_beta   90.00
_cell.angle_gamma   90.00
#
_symmetry.space_group_name_H-M   'P 1'
#
loop_
_entity.id
_entity.type
_entity.pdbx_description
1 polymer ?
#
loop_
_entity_poly.entity_id
_entity_poly.type
_entity_poly.pdbx_seq_one_letter_code
_entity_poly.pdbx_strand_id
1 'polypeptide(L)'
;MSDSNVITVGNVSKIFTLRGEETALTRLIKWREHLKLPRKFTALRNISFEVGDGEVFGIVGRNGSGKSTLLRILAGIYPPTSGEIEVRGRVIPLINLQVGLQPKLTM
;
A
#
# COMPACT_ATOMS: atom_id res chain seq x y z
N MET A 1 -10.16 -23.31 20.68
CA MET A 1 -8.88 -23.10 20.01
C MET A 1 -8.72 -21.60 19.87
N SER A 2 -7.90 -20.98 20.71
CA SER A 2 -7.75 -19.52 20.72
C SER A 2 -6.97 -19.13 19.48
N ASP A 3 -7.60 -18.41 18.56
CA ASP A 3 -6.98 -18.00 17.31
C ASP A 3 -5.86 -17.00 17.61
N SER A 4 -4.60 -17.48 17.58
CA SER A 4 -3.39 -16.76 17.98
C SER A 4 -2.87 -15.83 16.89
N ASN A 5 -3.64 -15.64 15.81
CA ASN A 5 -3.29 -14.74 14.73
C ASN A 5 -3.31 -13.29 15.21
N VAL A 6 -2.20 -12.57 14.95
CA VAL A 6 -2.03 -11.15 15.25
C VAL A 6 -2.23 -10.28 14.01
N ILE A 7 -2.04 -10.84 12.82
CA ILE A 7 -2.33 -10.20 11.53
C ILE A 7 -3.11 -11.18 10.66
N THR A 8 -4.24 -10.72 10.14
CA THR A 8 -5.03 -11.46 9.15
C THR A 8 -5.25 -10.57 7.93
N VAL A 9 -4.86 -11.07 6.76
CA VAL A 9 -5.03 -10.38 5.47
C VAL A 9 -5.92 -11.24 4.58
N GLY A 10 -7.07 -10.69 4.19
CA GLY A 10 -8.07 -11.38 3.37
C GLY A 10 -8.31 -10.69 2.03
N ASN A 11 -7.90 -11.34 0.94
CA ASN A 11 -8.22 -10.98 -0.45
C ASN A 11 -7.81 -9.54 -0.84
N VAL A 12 -6.73 -9.04 -0.22
CA VAL A 12 -6.32 -7.65 -0.35
C VAL A 12 -5.79 -7.36 -1.75
N SER A 13 -6.36 -6.33 -2.38
CA SER A 13 -5.89 -5.80 -3.64
C SER A 13 -5.66 -4.30 -3.54
N LYS A 14 -4.72 -3.78 -4.33
CA LYS A 14 -4.42 -2.35 -4.40
C LYS A 14 -4.23 -1.91 -5.83
N ILE A 15 -5.06 -0.95 -6.25
CA ILE A 15 -5.00 -0.30 -7.56
C ILE A 15 -4.72 1.18 -7.34
N PHE A 16 -3.66 1.68 -7.96
CA PHE A 16 -3.37 3.10 -8.04
C PHE A 16 -3.91 3.68 -9.35
N THR A 17 -4.48 4.87 -9.26
CA THR A 17 -4.86 5.64 -10.45
C THR A 17 -3.76 6.66 -10.71
N LEU A 18 -3.04 6.48 -11.82
CA LEU A 18 -1.98 7.37 -12.25
C LEU A 18 -2.62 8.61 -12.88
N ARG A 19 -2.72 9.69 -12.10
CA ARG A 19 -3.03 11.02 -12.61
C ARG A 19 -1.72 11.66 -13.04
N GLY A 20 -1.54 11.82 -14.35
CA GLY A 20 -0.49 12.71 -14.85
C GLY A 20 -0.82 14.16 -14.47
N GLU A 21 0.21 14.99 -14.29
CA GLU A 21 0.01 16.43 -14.18
C GLU A 21 -0.66 16.95 -15.46
N GLU A 22 -1.82 17.59 -15.31
CA GLU A 22 -2.55 18.16 -16.42
C GLU A 22 -2.20 19.63 -16.57
N THR A 23 -1.38 19.96 -17.56
CA THR A 23 -1.19 21.34 -18.02
C THR A 23 -2.40 21.77 -18.84
N ALA A 24 -2.64 23.09 -18.93
CA ALA A 24 -3.77 23.64 -19.72
C ALA A 24 -3.77 23.15 -21.19
N LEU A 25 -2.58 22.95 -21.77
CA LEU A 25 -2.41 22.39 -23.12
C LEU A 25 -2.88 20.92 -23.21
N THR A 26 -2.57 20.10 -22.20
CA THR A 26 -2.97 18.68 -22.16
C THR A 26 -4.50 18.54 -22.09
N ARG A 27 -5.19 19.48 -21.45
CA ARG A 27 -6.67 19.54 -21.42
C ARG A 27 -7.28 19.85 -22.79
N LEU A 28 -6.72 20.81 -23.52
CA LEU A 28 -7.22 21.19 -24.85
C LEU A 28 -7.03 20.05 -25.87
N ILE A 29 -5.91 19.34 -25.81
CA ILE A 29 -5.63 18.19 -26.68
C ILE A 29 -6.58 17.02 -26.36
N LYS A 30 -6.83 16.73 -25.08
CA LYS A 30 -7.82 15.73 -24.65
C LYS A 30 -9.26 16.07 -25.03
N TRP A 31 -9.59 17.35 -25.20
CA TRP A 31 -10.91 17.78 -25.67
C TRP A 31 -11.13 17.42 -27.15
N ARG A 32 -10.05 17.37 -27.95
CA ARG A 32 -10.11 17.01 -29.37
C ARG A 32 -9.98 15.51 -29.61
N GLU A 33 -9.18 14.82 -28.79
CA GLU A 33 -9.05 13.35 -28.79
C GLU A 33 -9.82 12.76 -27.62
N HIS A 34 -11.07 12.34 -27.85
CA HIS A 34 -11.92 11.51 -26.96
C HIS A 34 -11.19 10.98 -25.69
N LEU A 35 -11.31 11.75 -24.61
CA LEU A 35 -10.99 11.46 -23.20
C LEU A 35 -10.29 10.12 -22.92
N LYS A 36 -8.95 10.10 -22.93
CA LYS A 36 -8.17 8.97 -22.39
C LYS A 36 -8.46 8.79 -20.90
N LEU A 37 -9.10 7.67 -20.55
CA LEU A 37 -9.35 7.25 -19.17
C LEU A 37 -8.05 7.26 -18.35
N PRO A 38 -8.11 7.64 -17.06
CA PRO A 38 -6.93 7.65 -16.21
C PRO A 38 -6.34 6.24 -16.10
N ARG A 39 -5.01 6.14 -16.25
CA ARG A 39 -4.32 4.85 -16.29
C ARG A 39 -4.33 4.22 -14.91
N LYS A 40 -4.87 3.01 -14.80
CA LYS A 40 -4.86 2.22 -13.56
C LYS A 40 -3.63 1.31 -13.51
N PHE A 41 -3.02 1.18 -12.34
CA PHE A 41 -1.89 0.29 -12.07
C PHE A 41 -2.22 -0.61 -10.87
N THR A 42 -2.23 -1.92 -11.09
CA THR A 42 -2.48 -2.92 -10.04
C THR A 42 -1.18 -3.25 -9.32
N ALA A 43 -1.03 -2.78 -8.08
CA ALA A 43 0.15 -3.00 -7.26
C ALA A 43 0.06 -4.30 -6.42
N LEU A 44 -1.14 -4.69 -6.01
CA LEU A 44 -1.41 -5.95 -5.30
C LEU A 44 -2.68 -6.58 -5.87
N ARG A 45 -2.70 -7.90 -5.97
CA ARG A 45 -3.83 -8.66 -6.52
C ARG A 45 -4.14 -9.86 -5.64
N ASN A 46 -5.25 -9.77 -4.92
CA ASN A 46 -5.85 -10.85 -4.13
C ASN A 46 -4.86 -11.55 -3.18
N ILE A 47 -4.19 -10.78 -2.34
CA ILE A 47 -3.24 -11.29 -1.35
C ILE A 47 -4.00 -11.74 -0.11
N SER A 48 -3.75 -12.97 0.35
CA SER A 48 -4.27 -13.48 1.62
C SER A 48 -3.17 -14.22 2.39
N PHE A 49 -3.04 -13.94 3.67
CA PHE A 49 -2.16 -14.66 4.61
C PHE A 49 -2.52 -14.30 6.05
N GLU A 50 -2.04 -15.12 6.97
CA GLU A 50 -2.16 -14.92 8.41
C GLU A 50 -0.76 -14.96 9.03
N VAL A 51 -0.57 -14.23 10.13
CA VAL A 51 0.66 -14.25 10.92
C VAL A 51 0.29 -14.44 12.38
N GLY A 52 0.84 -15.50 12.98
CA GLY A 52 0.66 -15.84 14.38
C GLY A 52 1.49 -14.97 15.32
N ASP A 53 1.11 -14.94 16.60
CA ASP A 53 1.91 -14.32 17.65
C ASP A 53 3.31 -14.96 17.74
N GLY A 54 4.35 -14.13 17.83
CA GLY A 54 5.76 -14.57 17.82
C GLY A 54 6.29 -15.09 16.48
N GLU A 55 5.49 -15.08 15.40
CA GLU A 55 5.91 -15.57 14.10
C GLU A 55 6.77 -14.54 13.33
N VAL A 56 7.80 -15.03 12.64
CA VAL A 56 8.61 -14.23 11.71
C VAL A 56 8.15 -14.49 10.28
N PHE A 57 7.50 -13.49 9.67
CA PHE A 57 6.99 -13.57 8.30
C PHE A 57 7.84 -12.76 7.31
N GLY A 58 8.35 -13.43 6.27
CA GLY A 58 9.20 -12.81 5.25
C GLY A 58 8.49 -12.57 3.92
N ILE A 59 8.54 -11.34 3.39
CA ILE A 59 8.00 -10.98 2.06
C ILE A 59 9.16 -10.84 1.06
N VAL A 60 9.24 -11.74 0.09
CA VAL A 60 10.28 -11.76 -0.95
C VAL A 60 9.70 -11.60 -2.36
N GLY A 61 10.47 -11.04 -3.28
CA GLY A 61 10.06 -10.85 -4.67
C GLY A 61 10.88 -9.80 -5.40
N ARG A 62 10.74 -9.73 -6.73
CA ARG A 62 11.46 -8.78 -7.60
C ARG A 62 11.11 -7.32 -7.31
N ASN A 63 11.95 -6.40 -7.78
CA ASN A 63 11.62 -4.97 -7.74
C ASN A 63 10.32 -4.71 -8.51
N GLY A 64 9.45 -3.87 -7.94
CA GLY A 64 8.12 -3.60 -8.50
C GLY A 64 7.04 -4.63 -8.19
N SER A 65 7.32 -5.71 -7.45
CA SER A 65 6.32 -6.75 -7.13
C SER A 65 5.24 -6.34 -6.10
N GLY A 66 5.26 -5.11 -5.59
CA GLY A 66 4.26 -4.62 -4.63
C GLY A 66 4.62 -4.75 -3.15
N LYS A 67 5.79 -5.26 -2.78
CA LYS A 67 6.21 -5.46 -1.36
C LYS A 67 6.06 -4.20 -0.50
N SER A 68 6.64 -3.09 -0.94
CA SER A 68 6.54 -1.81 -0.21
C SER A 68 5.10 -1.29 -0.16
N THR A 69 4.27 -1.62 -1.15
CA THR A 69 2.84 -1.30 -1.12
C THR A 69 2.13 -2.12 -0.04
N LEU A 70 2.39 -3.43 0.04
CA LEU A 70 1.84 -4.31 1.07
C LEU A 70 2.25 -3.85 2.47
N LEU A 71 3.53 -3.56 2.69
CA LEU A 71 4.03 -3.05 3.97
C LEU A 71 3.37 -1.73 4.37
N ARG A 72 3.17 -0.80 3.42
CA ARG A 72 2.47 0.47 3.69
C ARG A 72 1.00 0.27 4.02
N ILE A 73 0.35 -0.74 3.43
CA ILE A 73 -1.03 -1.06 3.76
C ILE A 73 -1.11 -1.66 5.18
N LEU A 74 -0.25 -2.63 5.52
CA LEU A 74 -0.16 -3.19 6.88
C LEU A 74 0.15 -2.12 7.93
N ALA A 75 0.96 -1.13 7.57
CA ALA A 75 1.29 0.02 8.40
C ALA A 75 0.15 1.05 8.55
N GLY A 76 -0.99 0.84 7.88
CA GLY A 76 -2.11 1.80 7.89
C GLY A 76 -1.87 3.07 7.06
N ILE A 77 -0.79 3.15 6.27
CA ILE A 77 -0.46 4.33 5.45
C ILE A 77 -1.40 4.43 4.24
N TYR A 78 -1.77 3.29 3.65
CA TYR A 78 -2.73 3.23 2.56
C TYR A 78 -3.86 2.26 2.89
N PRO A 79 -5.13 2.62 2.64
CA PRO A 79 -6.18 1.63 2.64
C PRO A 79 -6.02 0.69 1.43
N PRO A 80 -6.43 -0.58 1.53
CA PRO A 80 -6.57 -1.45 0.37
C PRO A 80 -7.66 -0.90 -0.58
N THR A 81 -7.61 -1.28 -1.86
CA THR A 81 -8.70 -0.99 -2.80
C THR A 81 -9.88 -1.95 -2.58
N SER A 82 -9.60 -3.18 -2.19
CA SER A 82 -10.58 -4.21 -1.82
C SER A 82 -9.93 -5.22 -0.87
N GLY A 83 -10.75 -6.01 -0.20
CA GLY A 83 -10.29 -6.96 0.83
C GLY A 83 -10.12 -6.28 2.18
N GLU A 84 -9.73 -7.07 3.17
CA GLU A 84 -9.74 -6.68 4.58
C GLU A 84 -8.44 -7.04 5.28
N ILE A 85 -8.12 -6.26 6.31
CA ILE A 85 -6.94 -6.46 7.15
C ILE A 85 -7.36 -6.27 8.60
N GLU A 86 -7.07 -7.27 9.41
CA GLU A 86 -7.16 -7.19 10.86
C GLU A 86 -5.74 -7.21 11.44
N VAL A 87 -5.45 -6.27 12.35
CA VAL A 87 -4.22 -6.26 13.14
C VAL A 87 -4.59 -6.14 14.60
N ARG A 88 -4.19 -7.12 15.40
CA ARG A 88 -4.37 -7.10 16.85
C ARG A 88 -3.16 -6.47 17.51
N GLY A 89 -3.27 -5.18 17.84
CA GLY A 89 -2.20 -4.40 18.46
C GLY A 89 -1.79 -3.20 17.60
N ARG A 90 -0.50 -2.85 17.61
CA ARG A 90 0.03 -1.69 16.87
C ARG A 90 1.16 -2.12 15.94
N VAL A 91 1.03 -1.79 14.66
CA VAL A 91 2.13 -1.94 13.69
C VAL A 91 3.07 -0.74 13.81
N ILE A 92 4.37 -1.00 13.98
CA ILE A 92 5.42 0.02 13.94
C ILE A 92 6.22 -0.15 12.64
N PRO A 93 5.93 0.63 11.60
CA PRO A 93 6.58 0.48 10.30
C PRO A 93 8.00 1.05 10.30
N LEU A 94 9.00 0.17 10.25
CA LEU A 94 10.40 0.54 9.97
C LEU A 94 10.68 0.51 8.47
N ILE A 95 9.84 1.21 7.68
CA ILE A 95 9.88 1.15 6.21
C ILE A 95 10.97 2.07 5.63
N ASN A 96 11.42 3.08 6.39
CA ASN A 96 12.60 3.90 6.10
C ASN A 96 13.26 4.34 7.41
N LEU A 97 14.59 4.55 7.41
CA LEU A 97 15.39 5.02 8.56
C LEU A 97 14.92 6.35 9.18
N GLN A 98 14.07 7.11 8.49
CA GLN A 98 13.66 8.46 8.87
C GLN A 98 12.25 8.53 9.49
N VAL A 99 11.51 7.42 9.55
CA VAL A 99 10.14 7.41 10.11
C VAL A 99 10.22 7.48 11.64
N GLY A 100 10.08 8.69 12.20
CA GLY A 100 10.02 8.94 13.65
C GLY A 100 11.08 9.89 14.19
N LEU A 101 12.09 10.24 13.40
CA LEU A 101 13.10 11.23 13.79
C LEU A 101 12.66 12.61 13.29
N GLN A 102 12.11 13.45 14.15
CA GLN A 102 11.93 14.88 13.88
C GLN A 102 13.30 15.57 14.02
N PRO A 103 13.98 15.99 12.94
CA PRO A 103 15.32 16.55 13.06
C PRO A 103 15.35 17.97 13.63
N LYS A 104 14.17 18.57 13.90
CA LYS A 104 14.01 20.00 14.16
C LYS A 104 13.54 20.35 15.58
N LEU A 105 13.88 19.51 16.55
CA LEU A 105 13.86 19.86 17.97
C LEU A 105 15.31 20.04 18.43
N THR A 106 15.96 21.10 17.96
CA THR A 106 17.14 21.64 18.63
C THR A 106 16.66 22.64 19.68
N MET A 107 17.04 22.38 20.94
CA MET A 107 17.10 23.40 22.00
C MET A 107 17.99 24.57 21.59
#